data_AF-A0A6J0LVI2-F1
#
_entry.id   AF-A0A6J0LVI2-F1
#
_cell.length_a   1.000
_cell.length_b   1.000
_cell.length_c   1.000
_cell.angle_alpha   90.00
_cell.angle_beta   90.00
_cell.angle_gamma   90.00
#
_symmetry.space_group_name_H-M   'P 1'
#
loop_
_entity.id
_entity.type
_entity.pdbx_description
1 polymer ?
#
loop_
_entity_poly.entity_id
_entity_poly.type
_entity_poly.pdbx_seq_one_letter_code
_entity_poly.pdbx_strand_id
1 'polypeptide(L)'
;MSKSPKSSREVILRLSGSALRNPKSFKMGTAVFFAVILLAIVFPPAAVLLTFGCTVEFWVCLILTLLGYIPGIIYALYAITRE
;
A
#
# COMPACT_ATOMS: atom_id res chain seq x y z
N MET A 1 28.10 17.30 47.58
CA MET A 1 26.76 16.78 47.20
C MET A 1 26.62 16.90 45.67
N SER A 2 27.07 15.89 44.92
CA SER A 2 27.16 15.91 43.46
C SER A 2 25.77 15.76 42.82
N LYS A 3 25.24 16.82 42.20
CA LYS A 3 23.95 16.79 41.49
C LYS A 3 24.10 15.98 40.20
N SER A 4 23.71 14.71 40.28
CA SER A 4 23.69 13.77 39.16
C SER A 4 22.75 14.25 38.02
N PRO A 5 23.17 14.13 36.73
CA PRO A 5 22.47 14.71 35.58
C PRO A 5 21.26 13.86 35.15
N LYS A 6 20.14 14.00 35.87
CA LYS A 6 18.88 13.30 35.52
C LYS A 6 18.12 13.93 34.33
N SER A 7 18.45 15.17 33.95
CA SER A 7 17.78 15.89 32.85
C SER A 7 18.15 15.34 31.47
N SER A 8 19.44 15.08 31.22
CA SER A 8 19.91 14.65 29.89
C SER A 8 19.40 13.25 29.50
N ARG A 9 19.23 12.34 30.48
CA ARG A 9 18.76 10.97 30.21
C ARG A 9 17.26 10.92 29.86
N GLU A 10 16.44 11.77 30.48
CA GLU A 10 15.02 11.91 30.15
C GLU A 10 14.81 12.50 28.75
N VAL A 11 15.62 13.50 28.36
CA VAL A 11 15.58 14.07 27.00
C VAL A 11 15.96 13.02 25.94
N ILE A 12 17.00 12.21 26.21
CA ILE A 12 17.41 11.13 25.29
C ILE A 12 16.34 10.02 25.22
N LEU A 13 15.68 9.66 26.33
CA LEU A 13 14.58 8.70 26.35
C LEU A 13 13.36 9.19 25.56
N ARG A 14 13.01 10.49 25.68
CA ARG A 14 11.92 11.13 24.94
C ARG A 14 12.23 11.22 23.44
N LEU A 15 13.47 11.53 23.07
CA LEU A 15 13.91 11.61 21.68
C LEU A 15 14.00 10.22 21.02
N SER A 16 14.51 9.20 21.74
CA SER A 16 14.58 7.82 21.25
C SER A 16 13.18 7.22 20.99
N GLY A 17 12.21 7.50 21.87
CA GLY A 17 10.80 7.09 21.68
C GLY A 17 10.06 7.86 20.57
N SER A 18 10.58 9.01 20.13
CA SER A 18 10.01 9.81 19.05
C SER A 18 10.59 9.44 17.69
N ALA A 19 11.87 9.06 17.64
CA ALA A 19 12.57 8.67 16.41
C ALA A 19 12.14 7.31 15.85
N LEU A 20 11.64 6.39 16.69
CA LEU A 20 11.11 5.09 16.27
C LEU A 20 9.64 5.14 15.82
N ARG A 21 8.97 6.30 15.83
CA ARG A 21 7.51 6.40 15.60
C ARG A 21 7.10 6.37 14.13
N ASN A 22 8.02 6.43 13.16
CA ASN A 22 7.63 6.49 11.75
C ASN A 22 8.39 5.54 10.79
N PRO A 23 8.34 4.22 11.01
CA PRO A 23 8.69 3.23 9.99
C PRO A 23 7.52 3.01 9.01
N LYS A 24 6.83 4.07 8.57
CA LYS A 24 5.71 3.96 7.60
C LYS A 24 6.05 4.45 6.21
N SER A 25 7.30 4.84 5.95
CA SER A 25 7.80 4.99 4.58
C SER A 25 8.26 3.65 4.02
N PHE A 26 7.46 2.60 4.22
CA PHE A 26 7.58 1.39 3.43
C PHE A 26 6.85 1.68 2.12
N LYS A 27 7.57 2.34 1.20
CA LYS A 27 7.23 2.32 -0.22
C LYS A 27 6.89 0.87 -0.55
N MET A 28 5.63 0.61 -0.92
CA MET A 28 5.25 -0.58 -1.65
C MET A 28 6.31 -0.73 -2.74
N GLY A 29 7.23 -1.67 -2.57
CA GLY A 29 8.49 -1.67 -3.33
C GLY A 29 8.18 -1.61 -4.81
N THR A 30 8.95 -0.86 -5.59
CA THR A 30 8.68 -0.66 -7.03
C THR A 30 8.42 -1.99 -7.75
N ALA A 31 9.11 -3.06 -7.33
CA ALA A 31 8.88 -4.43 -7.79
C ALA A 31 7.45 -4.95 -7.55
N VAL A 32 6.86 -4.67 -6.38
CA VAL A 32 5.47 -5.01 -6.04
C VAL A 32 4.50 -4.25 -6.93
N PHE A 33 4.77 -2.96 -7.19
CA PHE A 33 3.96 -2.14 -8.09
C PHE A 33 3.97 -2.67 -9.53
N PHE A 34 5.16 -3.02 -10.04
CA PHE A 34 5.31 -3.67 -11.34
C PHE A 34 4.61 -5.04 -11.40
N ALA A 35 4.71 -5.85 -10.35
CA ALA A 35 4.04 -7.15 -10.28
C ALA A 35 2.51 -7.01 -10.30
N VAL A 36 1.95 -6.03 -9.58
CA VAL A 36 0.50 -5.75 -9.56
C VAL A 36 0.01 -5.27 -10.93
N ILE A 37 0.76 -4.43 -11.64
CA ILE A 37 0.42 -4.00 -13.01
C ILE A 37 0.46 -5.18 -13.98
N LEU A 38 1.50 -6.03 -13.90
CA LEU A 38 1.60 -7.22 -14.74
C LEU A 38 0.41 -8.17 -14.48
N LEU A 39 0.05 -8.35 -13.21
CA LEU A 39 -1.10 -9.16 -12.82
C LEU A 39 -2.42 -8.53 -13.27
N ALA A 40 -2.54 -7.20 -13.29
CA ALA A 40 -3.73 -6.50 -13.79
C ALA A 40 -3.94 -6.69 -15.30
N ILE A 41 -2.86 -6.90 -16.06
CA ILE A 41 -2.91 -7.14 -17.50
C ILE A 41 -3.20 -8.61 -17.82
N VAL A 42 -2.69 -9.56 -17.02
CA VAL A 42 -2.89 -11.01 -17.23
C VAL A 42 -4.21 -11.49 -16.63
N PHE A 43 -4.56 -10.98 -15.45
CA PHE A 43 -5.78 -11.33 -14.73
C PHE A 43 -6.30 -10.12 -13.94
N PRO A 44 -7.00 -9.19 -14.60
CA PRO A 44 -7.53 -7.95 -14.00
C PRO A 44 -8.24 -8.15 -12.66
N PRO A 45 -9.14 -9.14 -12.49
CA PRO A 45 -9.86 -9.31 -11.24
C PRO A 45 -8.98 -9.73 -10.05
N ALA A 46 -7.86 -10.45 -10.24
CA ALA A 46 -6.97 -10.78 -9.11
C ALA A 46 -6.12 -9.59 -8.67
N ALA A 47 -5.71 -8.72 -9.59
CA ALA A 47 -4.96 -7.52 -9.21
C ALA A 47 -5.83 -6.59 -8.36
N VAL A 48 -7.09 -6.38 -8.75
CA VAL A 48 -8.05 -5.61 -7.96
C VAL A 48 -8.37 -6.31 -6.63
N LEU A 49 -8.48 -7.65 -6.61
CA LEU A 49 -8.69 -8.40 -5.36
C LEU A 49 -7.54 -8.23 -4.36
N LEU A 50 -6.29 -8.21 -4.83
CA LEU A 50 -5.12 -8.06 -3.96
C LEU A 50 -4.91 -6.62 -3.49
N THR A 51 -5.33 -5.63 -4.27
CA THR A 51 -5.22 -4.20 -3.92
C THR A 51 -6.40 -3.71 -3.07
N PHE A 52 -7.63 -4.03 -3.47
CA PHE A 52 -8.87 -3.52 -2.87
C PHE A 52 -9.62 -4.55 -2.02
N GLY A 53 -9.35 -5.85 -2.20
CA GLY A 53 -10.11 -6.94 -1.57
C GLY A 53 -11.31 -7.40 -2.39
N CYS A 54 -12.21 -8.17 -1.75
CA CYS A 54 -13.43 -8.70 -2.36
C CYS A 54 -14.60 -7.69 -2.26
N THR A 55 -14.36 -6.47 -2.74
CA THR A 55 -15.33 -5.36 -2.72
C THR A 55 -16.13 -5.29 -4.02
N VAL A 56 -17.00 -4.29 -4.15
CA VAL A 56 -17.82 -4.07 -5.35
C VAL A 56 -16.94 -3.89 -6.60
N GLU A 57 -15.75 -3.31 -6.43
CA GLU A 57 -14.74 -3.09 -7.45
C GLU A 57 -14.29 -4.41 -8.11
N PHE A 58 -14.16 -5.50 -7.34
CA PHE A 58 -13.87 -6.84 -7.87
C PHE A 58 -14.99 -7.34 -8.79
N TRP A 59 -16.25 -7.21 -8.36
CA TRP A 59 -17.41 -7.65 -9.13
C TRP A 59 -17.60 -6.83 -10.40
N VAL A 60 -17.37 -5.51 -10.33
CA VAL A 60 -17.37 -4.62 -11.50
C VAL A 60 -16.27 -5.05 -12.48
N CYS A 61 -15.05 -5.28 -11.99
CA CYS A 61 -13.95 -5.74 -12.84
C CYS A 61 -14.24 -7.09 -13.48
N LEU A 62 -14.83 -8.03 -12.73
CA LEU A 62 -15.20 -9.37 -13.21
C LEU A 62 -16.26 -9.29 -14.33
N ILE A 63 -17.32 -8.52 -14.13
CA ILE A 63 -18.39 -8.34 -15.12
C ILE A 63 -17.86 -7.61 -16.35
N LEU A 64 -17.05 -6.55 -16.18
CA LEU A 64 -16.42 -5.86 -17.30
C LEU A 64 -15.54 -6.82 -18.09
N THR A 65 -14.69 -7.61 -17.43
CA THR A 65 -13.80 -8.58 -18.10
C THR A 65 -14.60 -9.66 -18.85
N LEU A 66 -15.77 -10.06 -18.34
CA LEU A 66 -16.68 -11.01 -19.00
C LEU A 66 -17.42 -10.40 -20.21
N LEU A 67 -17.83 -9.13 -20.14
CA LEU A 67 -18.46 -8.39 -21.25
C LEU A 67 -17.44 -7.88 -22.29
N GLY A 68 -16.18 -7.72 -21.90
CA GLY A 68 -15.09 -7.24 -22.73
C GLY A 68 -13.78 -7.18 -21.95
N TYR A 69 -12.76 -7.88 -22.41
CA TYR A 69 -11.47 -7.93 -21.71
C TYR A 69 -10.83 -6.54 -21.52
N ILE A 70 -10.95 -5.68 -22.53
CA ILE A 70 -10.34 -4.33 -22.56
C ILE A 70 -10.91 -3.39 -21.48
N PRO A 71 -12.24 -3.20 -21.32
CA PRO A 71 -12.76 -2.33 -20.27
C PRO A 71 -12.38 -2.81 -18.86
N GLY A 72 -12.25 -4.12 -18.63
CA GLY A 72 -11.76 -4.67 -17.36
C GLY A 72 -10.32 -4.23 -17.03
N ILE A 73 -9.41 -4.24 -18.00
CA ILE A 73 -8.02 -3.77 -17.82
C ILE A 73 -7.97 -2.28 -17.51
N ILE A 74 -8.73 -1.45 -18.25
CA ILE A 74 -8.74 0.00 -18.05
C ILE A 74 -9.24 0.33 -16.63
N TYR A 75 -10.28 -0.36 -16.17
CA TYR A 75 -10.79 -0.19 -14.81
C TYR A 75 -9.77 -0.61 -13.75
N ALA A 76 -9.10 -1.77 -13.92
CA ALA A 76 -8.06 -2.23 -12.99
C ALA A 76 -6.90 -1.23 -12.90
N LEU A 77 -6.41 -0.72 -14.03
CA LEU A 77 -5.36 0.30 -14.07
C LEU A 77 -5.80 1.61 -13.42
N TYR A 78 -7.02 2.07 -13.71
CA TYR A 78 -7.60 3.26 -13.09
C TYR A 78 -7.75 3.13 -11.57
N ALA A 79 -8.16 1.96 -11.08
CA ALA A 79 -8.25 1.69 -9.66
C ALA A 79 -6.86 1.74 -9.01
N ILE A 80 -5.88 0.99 -9.54
CA ILE A 80 -4.50 0.94 -9.01
C ILE A 80 -3.81 2.32 -9.02
N THR A 81 -4.08 3.16 -10.03
CA THR A 81 -3.48 4.51 -10.13
C THR A 81 -4.17 5.56 -9.28
N ARG A 82 -5.36 5.27 -8.73
CA ARG A 82 -6.10 6.17 -7.84
C ARG A 82 -5.87 5.93 -6.36
N GLU A 83 -5.19 4.83 -6.03
CA GLU A 83 -4.59 4.56 -4.71
C GLU A 83 -3.28 5.34 -4.54
#